data_AF-A0ABD5GC70-F1
#
_entry.id   AF-A0ABD5GC70-F1
#
_cell.length_a   1.000
_cell.length_b   1.000
_cell.length_c   1.000
_cell.angle_alpha   90.00
_cell.angle_beta   90.00
_cell.angle_gamma   90.00
#
_symmetry.space_group_name_H-M   'P 1'
#
loop_
_entity.id
_entity.type
_entity.pdbx_description
1 polymer ?
#
loop_
_entity_poly.entity_id
_entity_poly.type
_entity_poly.pdbx_seq_one_letter_code
_entity_poly.pdbx_strand_id
1 'polypeptide(L)' 'MKFTTIPRIKRISLRRPALRRRRLYARKALFEMKGGPIDKAWLVCPGTLAFSVGQWRGYYDGENKWVDL' A
#
# COMPACT_ATOMS: atom_id res chain seq x y z
N MET A 1 63.53 5.51 29.54
CA MET A 1 62.55 6.03 28.56
C MET A 1 61.21 5.36 28.82
N LYS A 2 60.16 6.12 29.12
CA LYS A 2 58.82 5.56 29.38
C LYS A 2 58.04 5.56 28.06
N PHE A 3 57.75 4.37 27.54
CA PHE A 3 56.85 4.20 26.39
C PHE A 3 55.42 4.55 26.84
N THR A 4 54.86 5.62 26.30
CA THR A 4 53.46 5.99 26.51
C THR A 4 52.57 5.04 25.72
N THR A 5 51.75 4.26 26.40
CA THR A 5 50.82 3.31 25.80
C THR A 5 49.79 4.06 24.96
N ILE A 6 49.77 3.83 23.65
CA ILE A 6 48.76 4.37 22.75
C ILE A 6 47.38 3.88 23.23
N PRO A 7 46.43 4.76 23.58
CA PRO A 7 45.12 4.32 24.02
C PRO A 7 44.42 3.59 22.87
N ARG A 8 43.99 2.36 23.16
CA ARG A 8 43.29 1.49 22.20
C ARG A 8 42.04 2.22 21.71
N ILE A 9 42.01 2.59 20.42
CA ILE A 9 40.87 3.25 19.79
C ILE A 9 39.62 2.40 20.05
N LYS A 10 38.66 2.93 20.82
CA LYS A 10 37.39 2.25 21.08
C LYS A 10 36.71 2.02 19.73
N ARG A 11 36.37 0.76 19.45
CA ARG A 11 35.66 0.36 18.22
C ARG A 11 34.32 1.09 18.18
N ILE A 12 34.19 2.09 17.31
CA ILE A 12 32.92 2.75 17.04
C ILE A 12 32.04 1.73 16.31
N SER A 13 30.99 1.25 16.98
CA SER A 13 30.02 0.36 16.35
C SER A 13 29.16 1.16 15.38
N LEU A 14 29.25 0.84 14.09
CA LEU A 14 28.38 1.39 13.04
C LEU A 14 26.99 0.75 13.02
N ARG A 15 26.65 -0.11 13.98
CA ARG A 15 25.32 -0.71 14.10
C ARG A 15 24.31 0.36 14.53
N ARG A 16 23.86 1.16 13.56
CA ARG A 16 22.64 1.96 13.73
C ARG A 16 21.46 1.00 13.75
N PRO A 17 20.56 1.06 14.75
CA PRO A 17 19.28 0.38 14.66
C PRO A 17 18.64 0.82 13.35
N ALA A 18 18.36 -0.12 12.44
CA ALA A 18 17.62 0.22 11.24
C ALA A 18 16.28 0.78 11.69
N LEU A 19 16.06 2.08 11.50
CA LEU A 19 14.75 2.70 11.70
C LEU A 19 13.81 1.99 10.74
N ARG A 20 13.02 1.04 11.26
CA ARG A 20 12.03 0.28 10.50
C ARG A 20 10.92 1.25 10.11
N ARG A 21 11.15 2.04 9.05
CA ARG A 21 10.17 2.98 8.52
C ARG A 21 8.96 2.17 8.10
N ARG A 22 7.81 2.51 8.68
CA ARG A 22 6.52 1.91 8.32
C ARG A 22 6.30 2.18 6.83
N ARG A 23 6.19 1.13 6.01
CA ARG A 23 5.90 1.30 4.58
C ARG A 23 4.49 1.90 4.47
N LEU A 24 4.41 3.15 4.00
CA LEU A 24 3.14 3.81 3.74
C LEU A 24 2.49 3.07 2.57
N TYR A 25 1.54 2.20 2.86
CA TYR A 25 0.66 1.61 1.87
C TYR A 25 -0.54 2.55 1.74
N ALA A 26 -0.49 3.46 0.77
CA ALA A 26 -1.67 4.22 0.38
C ALA A 26 -2.63 3.28 -0.36
N ARG A 27 -3.48 2.56 0.36
CA ARG A 27 -4.59 1.82 -0.26
C ARG A 27 -5.60 2.85 -0.74
N LYS A 28 -5.93 2.83 -2.03
CA LYS A 28 -7.00 3.65 -2.64
C LYS A 28 -8.37 3.13 -2.19
N ALA A 29 -8.64 3.11 -0.88
CA ALA A 29 -9.85 2.52 -0.30
C ALA A 29 -11.14 3.18 -0.82
N LEU A 30 -11.09 4.49 -1.10
CA LEU A 30 -12.19 5.25 -1.69
C LEU A 30 -12.52 4.87 -3.14
N PHE A 31 -11.64 4.12 -3.80
CA PHE A 31 -11.80 3.67 -5.18
C PHE A 31 -12.03 2.16 -5.27
N GLU A 32 -12.08 1.49 -4.12
CA GLU A 32 -12.26 0.05 -4.05
C GLU A 32 -13.69 -0.29 -4.49
N MET A 33 -13.77 -1.13 -5.52
CA MET A 33 -15.03 -1.66 -6.03
C MET A 33 -15.51 -2.79 -5.11
N LYS A 34 -16.78 -2.76 -4.73
CA LYS A 34 -17.36 -3.72 -3.77
C LYS A 34 -18.42 -4.58 -4.47
N GLY A 35 -18.16 -5.89 -4.49
CA GLY A 35 -19.06 -6.89 -5.07
C GLY A 35 -19.02 -6.95 -6.61
N GLY A 36 -20.01 -7.61 -7.19
CA GLY A 36 -20.12 -7.81 -8.64
C GLY A 36 -19.20 -8.91 -9.19
N PRO A 37 -18.86 -8.87 -10.49
CA PRO A 37 -18.11 -9.94 -11.16
C PRO A 37 -16.61 -9.95 -10.84
N ILE A 38 -16.08 -8.91 -10.19
CA ILE A 38 -14.64 -8.76 -9.94
C ILE A 38 -14.37 -8.83 -8.45
N ASP A 39 -13.56 -9.81 -8.03
CA ASP A 39 -13.22 -10.05 -6.62
C ASP A 39 -12.51 -8.85 -5.97
N LYS A 40 -11.59 -8.21 -6.70
CA LYS A 40 -10.89 -7.01 -6.21
C LYS A 40 -10.38 -6.11 -7.33
N ALA A 41 -10.95 -4.91 -7.43
CA ALA A 41 -10.52 -3.89 -8.38
C ALA A 41 -10.63 -2.48 -7.78
N TRP A 42 -9.95 -1.53 -8.43
CA TRP A 42 -10.00 -0.12 -8.08
C TRP A 42 -10.35 0.71 -9.29
N LEU A 43 -11.28 1.65 -9.13
CA LEU A 43 -11.55 2.65 -10.15
C LEU A 43 -10.35 3.58 -10.32
N VAL A 44 -10.08 3.97 -11.56
CA VAL A 44 -9.05 4.96 -11.88
C VAL A 44 -9.49 6.36 -11.43
N CYS A 45 -10.80 6.66 -11.54
CA CYS A 45 -11.44 7.90 -11.14
C CYS A 45 -12.77 7.59 -10.41
N PRO A 46 -13.25 8.46 -9.49
CA PRO A 46 -14.56 8.26 -8.86
C PRO A 46 -15.66 8.45 -9.91
N GLY A 47 -16.68 7.59 -9.92
CA GLY A 47 -17.82 7.75 -10.80
C GLY A 47 -18.49 6.42 -11.18
N THR A 48 -19.64 6.54 -11.85
CA THR A 48 -20.44 5.40 -12.29
C THR A 48 -19.81 4.73 -13.49
N LEU A 49 -19.39 3.46 -13.36
CA LEU A 49 -18.84 2.68 -14.47
C LEU A 49 -19.80 1.53 -14.80
N ALA A 50 -20.50 1.67 -15.93
CA ALA A 50 -21.34 0.61 -16.47
C ALA A 50 -20.45 -0.51 -17.05
N PHE A 51 -20.74 -1.75 -16.70
CA PHE A 51 -19.91 -2.90 -17.04
C PHE A 51 -20.77 -4.13 -17.37
N SER A 52 -20.34 -4.89 -18.38
CA SER A 52 -20.95 -6.16 -18.73
C SER A 52 -19.87 -7.22 -18.94
N VAL A 53 -19.87 -8.27 -18.12
CA VAL A 53 -18.99 -9.43 -18.28
C VAL A 53 -19.78 -10.72 -18.15
N GLY A 54 -19.85 -11.48 -19.25
CA GLY A 54 -20.64 -12.70 -19.32
C GLY A 54 -22.12 -12.43 -19.02
N GLN A 55 -22.64 -13.06 -17.97
CA GLN A 55 -24.02 -12.92 -17.51
C GLN A 55 -24.24 -11.69 -16.61
N TRP A 56 -23.16 -11.02 -16.19
CA TRP A 56 -23.27 -9.85 -15.33
C TRP A 56 -23.53 -8.61 -16.16
N ARG A 57 -24.60 -7.89 -15.84
CA ARG A 57 -24.94 -6.62 -16.46
C ARG A 57 -25.31 -5.64 -15.36
N GLY A 58 -24.59 -4.53 -15.28
CA GLY A 58 -24.79 -3.62 -14.16
C GLY A 58 -23.82 -2.46 -14.19
N TYR A 59 -23.73 -1.75 -13.07
CA TYR A 59 -22.81 -0.65 -12.90
C TYR A 59 -22.36 -0.54 -11.44
N TYR A 60 -21.23 0.14 -11.22
CA TYR A 60 -20.85 0.57 -9.88
C TYR A 60 -21.39 1.97 -9.60
N ASP A 61 -22.07 2.17 -8.47
CA ASP A 61 -22.63 3.47 -8.08
C ASP A 61 -21.57 4.45 -7.54
N GLY A 62 -22.00 5.63 -7.08
CA GLY A 62 -21.11 6.64 -6.49
C GLY A 62 -20.43 6.21 -5.18
N GLU A 63 -20.86 5.11 -4.57
CA GLU A 63 -20.24 4.49 -3.40
C GLU A 63 -19.35 3.28 -3.79
N ASN A 64 -19.14 3.07 -5.10
CA ASN A 64 -18.47 1.94 -5.72
C ASN A 64 -19.08 0.58 -5.35
N LYS A 65 -20.39 0.52 -5.14
CA LYS A 65 -21.14 -0.73 -4.92
C LYS A 65 -21.72 -1.21 -6.24
N TRP A 66 -21.67 -2.52 -6.46
CA TRP A 66 -22.30 -3.14 -7.63
C TRP A 66 -23.82 -3.01 -7.59
N VAL A 67 -24.40 -2.58 -8.71
CA VAL A 67 -25.83 -2.51 -8.97
C VAL A 67 -26.11 -3.32 -10.23
N ASP A 68 -26.95 -4.36 -10.08
CA ASP A 68 -27.36 -5.23 -11.18
C ASP A 68 -28.45 -4.57 -12.04
N LEU A 69 -28.44 -4.81 -13.35
CA LEU A 69 -29.34 -4.25 -14.36
C LEU A 69 -30.07 -5.33 -15.16
#